data_AF-A0A7S2JQD3-F1
#
_entry.id   AF-A0A7S2JQD3-F1
#
_cell.length_a   1.000
_cell.length_b   1.000
_cell.length_c   1.000
_cell.angle_alpha   90.00
_cell.angle_beta   90.00
_cell.angle_gamma   90.00
#
_symmetry.space_group_name_H-M   'P 1'
#
loop_
_entity.id
_entity.type
_entity.pdbx_description
1 polymer ?
#
loop_
_entity_poly.entity_id
_entity_poly.type
_entity_poly.pdbx_seq_one_letter_code
_entity_poly.pdbx_strand_id
1 'polypeptide(L)'
;VIQMAEAEGEGLPSTKSGKYQIGKAWIKEMPSVLVWFNDALKSTLFPSLSTLFPNLLPGSDTLRAHSVAVLKYNASDPRTDVHVDDALFAFTVALSPADAFEGGGTYFEHLEKVVDMPQGHVTFRPGSVRH
;
A
#
# COMPACT_ATOMS: atom_id res chain seq x y z
N VAL A 1 6.67 6.76 10.34
CA VAL A 1 7.05 5.59 9.51
C VAL A 1 7.93 5.96 8.32
N ILE A 2 7.66 7.05 7.56
CA ILE A 2 8.50 7.46 6.41
C ILE A 2 9.98 7.54 6.78
N GLN A 3 10.35 8.31 7.80
CA GLN A 3 11.76 8.46 8.22
C GLN A 3 12.41 7.12 8.58
N MET A 4 11.66 6.20 9.22
CA MET A 4 12.16 4.86 9.52
C MET A 4 12.39 4.05 8.24
N ALA A 5 11.45 4.14 7.29
CA ALA A 5 11.55 3.44 6.01
C ALA A 5 12.67 4.00 5.11
N GLU A 6 12.91 5.29 5.14
CA GLU A 6 14.04 5.90 4.43
C GLU A 6 15.38 5.51 5.06
N ALA A 7 15.45 5.42 6.39
CA ALA A 7 16.67 5.01 7.09
C ALA A 7 17.00 3.52 6.87
N GLU A 8 16.02 2.62 7.04
CA GLU A 8 16.22 1.17 6.92
C GLU A 8 16.17 0.67 5.48
N GLY A 9 15.46 1.37 4.59
CA GLY A 9 15.29 1.01 3.18
C GLY A 9 16.27 1.71 2.25
N GLU A 10 17.43 2.17 2.74
CA GLU A 10 18.49 2.83 1.96
C GLU A 10 17.99 4.03 1.12
N GLY A 11 17.08 4.82 1.67
CA GLY A 11 16.47 5.96 0.98
C GLY A 11 15.39 5.59 -0.05
N LEU A 12 14.94 4.32 -0.07
CA LEU A 12 13.96 3.76 -1.02
C LEU A 12 14.47 3.86 -2.47
N PRO A 13 15.59 3.18 -2.81
CA PRO A 13 16.22 3.32 -4.10
C PRO A 13 15.26 2.95 -5.23
N SER A 14 15.46 3.56 -6.40
CA SER A 14 14.71 3.18 -7.59
C SER A 14 15.06 1.74 -7.97
N THR A 15 14.06 0.87 -7.96
CA THR A 15 14.22 -0.53 -8.38
C THR A 15 13.18 -0.88 -9.44
N LYS A 16 13.48 -1.94 -10.20
CA LYS A 16 12.56 -2.45 -11.20
C LYS A 16 11.35 -3.10 -10.50
N SER A 17 10.16 -2.54 -10.70
CA SER A 17 8.89 -3.10 -10.26
C SER A 17 8.03 -3.40 -11.50
N GLY A 18 8.01 -4.67 -11.92
CA GLY A 18 7.41 -5.05 -13.21
C GLY A 18 8.14 -4.37 -14.37
N LYS A 19 7.45 -3.50 -15.12
CA LYS A 19 8.02 -2.69 -16.20
C LYS A 19 8.45 -1.29 -15.77
N TYR A 20 8.22 -0.90 -14.51
CA TYR A 20 8.49 0.44 -14.01
C TYR A 20 9.82 0.50 -13.25
N GLN A 21 10.40 1.70 -13.20
CA GLN A 21 11.48 2.07 -12.30
C GLN A 21 10.89 3.04 -11.29
N ILE A 22 10.76 2.62 -10.04
CA ILE A 22 10.15 3.41 -8.96
C ILE A 22 10.91 3.18 -7.66
N GLY A 23 10.89 4.16 -6.76
CA GLY A 23 11.46 4.01 -5.42
C GLY A 23 10.73 2.92 -4.65
N LYS A 24 11.45 1.91 -4.16
CA LYS A 24 10.82 0.77 -3.49
C LYS A 24 11.77 0.07 -2.52
N ALA A 25 11.25 -0.26 -1.34
CA ALA A 25 11.88 -1.21 -0.41
C ALA A 25 10.83 -2.15 0.19
N TRP A 26 11.21 -3.42 0.40
CA TRP A 26 10.32 -4.40 0.99
C TRP A 26 10.28 -4.25 2.52
N ILE A 27 9.09 -4.28 3.11
CA ILE A 27 8.96 -4.12 4.58
C ILE A 27 9.71 -5.23 5.33
N LYS A 28 9.76 -6.45 4.78
CA LYS A 28 10.49 -7.58 5.39
C LYS A 28 12.00 -7.33 5.55
N GLU A 29 12.55 -6.37 4.80
CA GLU A 29 13.97 -5.98 4.84
C GLU A 29 14.21 -4.78 5.78
N MET A 30 13.16 -4.21 6.36
CA MET A 30 13.21 -3.05 7.26
C MET A 30 12.70 -3.45 8.66
N PRO A 31 13.57 -3.84 9.61
CA PRO A 31 13.16 -4.48 10.86
C PRO A 31 12.22 -3.64 11.73
N SER A 32 12.50 -2.35 11.91
CA SER A 32 11.66 -1.47 12.74
C SER A 32 10.33 -1.17 12.05
N VAL A 33 10.35 -1.00 10.72
CA VAL A 33 9.12 -0.84 9.93
C VAL A 33 8.27 -2.12 9.97
N LEU A 34 8.90 -3.31 9.92
CA LEU A 34 8.21 -4.59 10.01
C LEU A 34 7.53 -4.80 11.36
N VAL A 35 8.19 -4.45 12.46
CA VAL A 35 7.59 -4.50 13.81
C VAL A 35 6.37 -3.58 13.86
N TRP A 36 6.55 -2.30 13.50
CA TRP A 36 5.46 -1.33 13.45
C TRP A 36 4.29 -1.80 12.57
N PHE A 37 4.59 -2.36 11.40
CA PHE A 37 3.58 -2.80 10.45
C PHE A 37 2.81 -4.02 10.99
N ASN A 38 3.49 -4.98 11.62
CA ASN A 38 2.82 -6.13 12.24
C ASN A 38 1.90 -5.71 13.39
N ASP A 39 2.27 -4.68 14.16
CA ASP A 39 1.39 -4.13 15.19
C ASP A 39 0.18 -3.42 14.57
N ALA A 40 0.37 -2.67 13.48
CA ALA A 40 -0.72 -2.05 12.73
C ALA A 40 -1.69 -3.09 12.11
N LEU A 41 -1.15 -4.20 11.59
CA LEU A 41 -1.95 -5.32 11.07
C LEU A 41 -2.90 -5.86 12.14
N LYS A 42 -2.36 -6.17 13.33
CA LYS A 42 -3.13 -6.76 14.43
C LYS A 42 -4.13 -5.78 15.05
N SER A 43 -3.71 -4.54 15.26
CA SER A 43 -4.51 -3.56 16.01
C SER A 43 -5.58 -2.87 15.17
N THR A 44 -5.33 -2.66 13.88
CA THR A 44 -6.12 -1.73 13.08
C THR A 44 -6.50 -2.30 11.71
N LEU A 45 -5.51 -2.74 10.91
CA LEU A 45 -5.75 -3.03 9.49
C LEU A 45 -6.57 -4.30 9.26
N PHE A 46 -6.22 -5.42 9.92
CA PHE A 46 -7.00 -6.65 9.79
C PHE A 46 -8.40 -6.54 10.43
N PRO A 47 -8.57 -5.98 11.64
CA PRO A 47 -9.91 -5.73 12.17
C PRO A 47 -10.78 -4.85 11.26
N SER A 48 -10.21 -3.81 10.65
CA SER A 48 -10.92 -2.95 9.71
C SER A 48 -11.34 -3.71 8.45
N LEU A 49 -10.43 -4.53 7.89
CA LEU A 49 -10.74 -5.34 6.72
C LEU A 49 -11.85 -6.36 7.01
N SER A 50 -11.80 -7.07 8.14
CA SER A 50 -12.86 -8.01 8.54
C SER A 50 -14.21 -7.32 8.75
N THR A 51 -14.21 -6.10 9.28
CA THR A 51 -15.44 -5.29 9.45
C THR A 51 -16.05 -4.87 8.12
N LEU A 52 -15.22 -4.53 7.13
CA LEU A 52 -15.67 -4.10 5.80
C LEU A 52 -16.14 -5.27 4.92
N PHE A 53 -15.61 -6.48 5.14
CA PHE A 53 -15.90 -7.66 4.34
C PHE A 53 -16.32 -8.89 5.17
N PRO A 54 -17.36 -8.77 6.03
CA PRO A 54 -17.72 -9.80 7.01
C PRO A 54 -18.17 -11.12 6.38
N ASN A 55 -18.66 -11.08 5.14
CA ASN A 55 -19.11 -12.27 4.40
C ASN A 55 -17.98 -13.00 3.66
N LEU A 56 -16.83 -12.34 3.50
CA LEU A 56 -15.67 -12.89 2.76
C LEU A 56 -14.54 -13.29 3.70
N LEU A 57 -14.51 -12.74 4.91
CA LEU A 57 -13.47 -12.97 5.89
C LEU A 57 -14.07 -13.54 7.18
N PRO A 58 -13.75 -14.80 7.54
CA PRO A 58 -14.27 -15.42 8.76
C PRO A 58 -13.73 -14.76 10.04
N GLY A 59 -12.58 -14.09 9.97
CA GLY A 59 -11.96 -13.38 11.08
C GLY A 59 -10.65 -12.69 10.67
N SER A 60 -10.14 -11.80 11.53
CA SER A 60 -8.87 -11.11 11.30
C SER A 60 -7.65 -12.01 11.54
N ASP A 61 -7.83 -13.09 12.30
CA ASP A 61 -6.83 -14.11 12.64
C ASP A 61 -6.49 -15.05 11.48
N THR A 62 -7.34 -15.11 10.45
CA THR A 62 -7.08 -15.90 9.23
C THR A 62 -6.30 -15.12 8.17
N LEU A 63 -5.93 -13.87 8.44
CA LEU A 63 -5.27 -12.99 7.48
C LEU A 63 -3.75 -13.00 7.64
N ARG A 64 -3.05 -12.90 6.51
CA ARG A 64 -1.60 -12.70 6.47
C ARG A 64 -1.23 -11.76 5.33
N ALA A 65 -0.34 -10.81 5.60
CA ALA A 65 0.27 -9.99 4.57
C ALA A 65 1.48 -10.73 3.94
N HIS A 66 1.51 -10.84 2.61
CA HIS A 66 2.54 -11.61 1.90
C HIS A 66 3.53 -10.73 1.11
N SER A 67 3.03 -9.76 0.35
CA SER A 67 3.86 -8.91 -0.52
C SER A 67 3.67 -7.45 -0.13
N VAL A 68 4.54 -6.95 0.75
CA VAL A 68 4.41 -5.59 1.31
C VAL A 68 5.67 -4.78 1.09
N ALA A 69 5.51 -3.62 0.46
CA ALA A 69 6.59 -2.69 0.17
C ALA A 69 6.15 -1.26 0.48
N VAL A 70 7.13 -0.41 0.74
CA VAL A 70 6.97 1.04 0.69
C VAL A 70 7.36 1.48 -0.71
N LEU A 71 6.48 2.27 -1.34
CA LEU A 71 6.69 2.84 -2.68
C LEU A 71 6.90 4.35 -2.55
N LYS A 72 7.87 4.87 -3.29
CA LYS A 72 8.21 6.30 -3.37
C LYS A 72 8.15 6.71 -4.82
N TYR A 73 7.24 7.64 -5.11
CA TYR A 73 7.02 8.20 -6.43
C TYR A 73 7.58 9.62 -6.52
N ASN A 74 8.02 10.01 -7.70
CA ASN A 74 8.43 11.36 -8.06
C ASN A 74 7.87 11.76 -9.44
N ALA A 75 8.06 13.02 -9.85
CA ALA A 75 7.49 13.57 -11.07
C ALA A 75 7.98 12.92 -12.39
N SER A 76 9.10 12.20 -12.37
CA SER A 76 9.63 11.47 -13.53
C SER A 76 9.13 10.02 -13.61
N ASP A 77 8.50 9.51 -12.55
CA ASP A 77 7.99 8.14 -12.53
C ASP A 77 6.72 8.03 -13.37
N PRO A 78 6.58 6.96 -14.17
CA PRO A 78 5.35 6.75 -14.94
C PRO A 78 4.20 6.38 -14.01
N ARG A 79 2.97 6.75 -14.41
CA ARG A 79 1.77 6.14 -13.84
C ARG A 79 1.80 4.62 -14.05
N THR A 80 1.34 3.86 -13.07
CA THR A 80 1.14 2.41 -13.23
C THR A 80 -0.09 2.16 -14.10
N ASP A 81 0.01 1.21 -15.03
CA ASP A 81 -1.12 0.68 -15.79
C ASP A 81 -2.21 0.15 -14.85
N VAL A 82 -3.45 0.16 -15.34
CA VAL A 82 -4.57 -0.48 -14.64
C VAL A 82 -4.38 -1.99 -14.59
N HIS A 83 -4.40 -2.56 -13.39
CA HIS A 83 -4.15 -3.98 -13.15
C HIS A 83 -4.96 -4.52 -11.97
N VAL A 84 -4.77 -5.81 -11.69
CA VAL A 84 -5.28 -6.48 -10.49
C VAL A 84 -4.09 -6.96 -9.67
N ASP A 85 -4.29 -7.14 -8.38
CA ASP A 85 -3.25 -7.67 -7.50
C ASP A 85 -3.35 -9.19 -7.34
N ASP A 86 -2.19 -9.81 -7.18
CA ASP A 86 -2.05 -11.22 -6.83
C ASP A 86 -2.25 -11.43 -5.31
N ALA A 87 -3.48 -11.17 -4.84
CA ALA A 87 -3.89 -11.36 -3.46
C ALA A 87 -5.41 -11.55 -3.34
N LEU A 88 -5.88 -12.16 -2.25
CA LEU A 88 -7.32 -12.19 -1.94
C LEU A 88 -7.86 -10.77 -1.71
N PHE A 89 -7.11 -10.00 -0.91
CA PHE A 89 -7.34 -8.59 -0.66
C PHE A 89 -6.03 -7.83 -0.75
N ALA A 90 -6.11 -6.59 -1.22
CA ALA A 90 -5.03 -5.64 -1.25
C ALA A 90 -5.44 -4.36 -0.54
N PHE A 91 -4.46 -3.62 -0.06
CA PHE A 91 -4.67 -2.30 0.52
C PHE A 91 -3.48 -1.39 0.28
N THR A 92 -3.75 -0.08 0.28
CA THR A 92 -2.73 0.95 0.12
C THR A 92 -2.91 1.99 1.22
N VAL A 93 -1.82 2.33 1.91
CA VAL A 93 -1.80 3.35 2.97
C VAL A 93 -1.10 4.59 2.43
N ALA A 94 -1.74 5.75 2.56
CA ALA A 94 -1.11 7.03 2.23
C ALA A 94 -0.10 7.42 3.33
N LEU A 95 1.18 7.51 2.97
CA LEU A 95 2.24 7.79 3.95
C LEU A 95 2.62 9.27 4.04
N SER A 96 2.51 10.02 2.93
CA SER A 96 2.89 11.44 2.84
C SER A 96 1.66 12.35 2.96
N PRO A 97 1.82 13.58 3.48
CA PRO A 97 0.75 14.57 3.45
C PRO A 97 0.48 15.05 2.02
N ALA A 98 -0.76 15.49 1.77
CA ALA A 98 -1.23 15.85 0.43
C ALA A 98 -0.54 17.11 -0.15
N ASP A 99 0.08 17.93 0.69
CA ASP A 99 0.85 19.12 0.28
C ASP A 99 2.31 18.80 -0.10
N ALA A 100 2.75 17.54 0.06
CA ALA A 100 4.09 17.11 -0.32
C ALA A 100 4.20 16.72 -1.82
N PHE A 101 3.09 16.67 -2.55
CA PHE A 101 3.05 16.29 -3.97
C PHE A 101 1.84 16.91 -4.68
N GLU A 102 1.90 16.96 -6.00
CA GLU A 102 0.75 17.34 -6.86
C GLU A 102 0.33 16.12 -7.69
N GLY A 103 -0.97 15.82 -7.73
CA GLY A 103 -1.52 14.66 -8.43
C GLY A 103 -1.46 13.36 -7.61
N GLY A 104 -1.27 12.22 -8.28
CA GLY A 104 -1.20 10.90 -7.63
C GLY A 104 -2.57 10.27 -7.33
N GLY A 105 -2.61 9.42 -6.30
CA GLY A 105 -3.80 8.64 -5.91
C GLY A 105 -3.88 7.28 -6.60
N THR A 106 -5.04 6.63 -6.49
CA THR A 106 -5.31 5.35 -7.14
C THR A 106 -6.54 5.49 -8.03
N TYR A 107 -6.38 5.25 -9.33
CA TYR A 107 -7.52 5.15 -10.23
C TYR A 107 -8.27 3.84 -9.96
N PHE A 108 -9.59 3.85 -10.04
CA PHE A 108 -10.40 2.65 -9.94
C PHE A 108 -11.28 2.55 -11.18
N GLU A 109 -11.08 1.52 -12.00
CA GLU A 109 -11.72 1.40 -13.32
C GLU A 109 -13.24 1.39 -13.23
N HIS A 110 -13.79 0.71 -12.22
CA HIS A 110 -15.23 0.61 -11.99
C HIS A 110 -15.86 1.91 -11.48
N LEU A 111 -15.05 2.84 -10.96
CA LEU A 111 -15.51 4.13 -10.48
C LEU A 111 -15.23 5.26 -11.48
N GLU A 112 -14.46 4.97 -12.53
CA GLU A 112 -13.96 5.93 -13.53
C GLU A 112 -13.33 7.17 -12.89
N LYS A 113 -12.71 7.01 -11.73
CA LYS A 113 -12.15 8.12 -10.96
C LYS A 113 -10.90 7.74 -10.20
N VAL A 114 -10.10 8.75 -9.90
CA VAL A 114 -9.01 8.68 -8.93
C VAL A 114 -9.59 8.85 -7.53
N VAL A 115 -9.18 7.98 -6.61
CA VAL A 115 -9.41 8.12 -5.17
C VAL A 115 -8.13 8.64 -4.55
N ASP A 116 -8.23 9.83 -3.97
CA ASP A 116 -7.23 10.44 -3.12
C ASP A 116 -7.39 9.98 -1.67
N MET A 117 -6.30 10.06 -0.91
CA MET A 117 -6.27 9.65 0.50
C MET A 117 -5.46 10.65 1.31
N PRO A 118 -6.01 11.22 2.39
CA PRO A 118 -5.23 11.94 3.38
C PRO A 118 -4.15 11.04 4.00
N GLN A 119 -3.08 11.64 4.52
CA GLN A 119 -2.04 10.88 5.22
C GLN A 119 -2.62 10.01 6.34
N GLY A 120 -2.17 8.76 6.40
CA GLY A 120 -2.62 7.76 7.37
C GLY A 120 -3.90 7.03 6.99
N HIS A 121 -4.62 7.46 5.94
CA HIS A 121 -5.78 6.74 5.44
C HIS A 121 -5.37 5.52 4.61
N VAL A 122 -6.30 4.57 4.52
CA VAL A 122 -6.12 3.29 3.83
C VAL A 122 -7.30 2.98 2.92
N THR A 123 -7.02 2.45 1.74
CA THR A 123 -8.03 1.80 0.90
C THR A 123 -7.94 0.29 1.09
N PHE A 124 -9.08 -0.38 1.17
CA PHE A 124 -9.16 -1.84 1.15
C PHE A 124 -9.94 -2.29 -0.08
N ARG A 125 -9.49 -3.35 -0.74
CA ARG A 125 -10.14 -3.88 -1.93
C ARG A 125 -9.87 -5.38 -2.12
N PRO A 126 -10.82 -6.14 -2.69
CA PRO A 126 -10.52 -7.44 -3.26
C PRO A 126 -9.39 -7.32 -4.30
N GLY A 127 -8.47 -8.28 -4.37
CA GLY A 127 -7.33 -8.20 -5.29
C GLY A 127 -7.75 -8.17 -6.77
N SER A 128 -8.92 -8.73 -7.09
CA SER A 128 -9.52 -8.72 -8.43
C SER A 128 -10.04 -7.34 -8.89
N VAL A 129 -10.06 -6.33 -8.02
CA VAL A 129 -10.48 -4.98 -8.40
C VAL A 129 -9.43 -4.33 -9.29
N ARG A 130 -9.86 -3.94 -10.49
CA ARG A 130 -9.05 -3.21 -11.46
C ARG A 130 -8.83 -1.76 -11.01
N HIS A 131 -7.56 -1.39 -10.86
CA HIS A 131 -7.10 -0.11 -10.36
C HIS A 131 -5.81 0.31 -11.07
#